data_AF-A0A974WU01-F1
#
_entry.id   AF-A0A974WU01-F1
#
_cell.length_a   1.000
_cell.length_b   1.000
_cell.length_c   1.000
_cell.angle_alpha   90.00
_cell.angle_beta   90.00
_cell.angle_gamma   90.00
#
_symmetry.space_group_name_H-M   'P 1'
#
loop_
_entity.id
_entity.type
_entity.pdbx_description
1 polymer ?
#
loop_
_entity_poly.entity_id
_entity_poly.type
_entity_poly.pdbx_seq_one_letter_code
_entity_poly.pdbx_strand_id
1 'polypeptide(L)'
;MKHNENSQNRCPSFEEISAYFDGINEVPGIDLHIENCAVCRRALQEIAELDAAIKANTYIADDELMQLAAGIKDGFSQKNELESANSGMPFPRVILHLAAALAICCAVVYVSVQGLTDNLSTGGVIDPAQKAVAASQMDKFPYYTSTGSGVLSNGENENSVEVENLIPANFSDTQPVMFKDNVPADANLANPINIRSKVDHVWVVKSIVKADDALKKMIRQSGVMMQLHQQGSVITMTGTLNKLQLVNLVRACSDAGFELVSPVAPQPEQHYFKGRSEEPVNYQAQFLVNNGFR
;
A
#
# COMPACT_ATOMS: atom_id res chain seq x y z
N MET A 1 -12.99 -39.05 -55.54
CA MET A 1 -13.27 -37.60 -55.43
C MET A 1 -12.15 -37.00 -54.60
N LYS A 2 -11.44 -36.03 -55.19
CA LYS A 2 -10.21 -35.43 -54.66
C LYS A 2 -10.59 -34.40 -53.60
N HIS A 3 -10.10 -34.54 -52.38
CA HIS A 3 -10.04 -33.43 -51.43
C HIS A 3 -8.91 -32.51 -51.86
N ASN A 4 -9.26 -31.39 -52.48
CA ASN A 4 -8.36 -30.31 -52.82
C ASN A 4 -9.07 -29.00 -52.46
N GLU A 5 -9.07 -28.66 -51.17
CA GLU A 5 -9.55 -27.36 -50.67
C GLU A 5 -8.37 -26.61 -50.05
N ASN A 6 -7.75 -25.78 -50.90
CA ASN A 6 -7.00 -24.56 -50.62
C ASN A 6 -6.79 -24.16 -49.14
N SER A 7 -5.79 -24.75 -48.49
CA SER A 7 -5.19 -24.25 -47.25
C SER A 7 -4.24 -23.05 -47.46
N GLN A 8 -4.06 -22.55 -48.68
CA GLN A 8 -3.11 -21.48 -49.02
C GLN A 8 -3.59 -20.03 -48.75
N ASN A 9 -4.82 -19.80 -48.31
CA ASN A 9 -5.41 -18.44 -48.25
C ASN A 9 -5.90 -17.98 -46.87
N ARG A 10 -5.66 -18.73 -45.78
CA ARG A 10 -5.98 -18.24 -44.43
C ARG A 10 -4.72 -17.78 -43.74
N CYS A 11 -4.76 -16.57 -43.17
CA CYS A 11 -3.69 -16.08 -42.33
C CYS A 11 -3.60 -16.96 -41.07
N PRO A 12 -2.39 -17.26 -40.57
CA PRO A 12 -2.21 -17.85 -39.26
C PRO A 12 -2.85 -16.97 -38.18
N SER A 13 -3.21 -17.62 -37.09
CA SER A 13 -3.71 -16.96 -35.89
C SER A 13 -2.64 -16.05 -35.28
N PHE A 14 -3.07 -15.08 -34.47
CA PHE A 14 -2.15 -14.19 -33.77
C PHE A 14 -1.19 -14.95 -32.83
N GLU A 15 -1.65 -16.03 -32.21
CA GLU A 15 -0.84 -16.90 -31.35
C GLU A 15 0.33 -17.52 -32.11
N GLU A 16 0.08 -18.04 -33.32
CA GLU A 16 1.11 -18.62 -34.18
C GLU A 16 2.11 -17.56 -34.68
N ILE A 17 1.65 -16.34 -34.96
CA ILE A 17 2.51 -15.20 -35.33
C ILE A 17 3.38 -14.75 -34.14
N SER A 18 2.83 -14.74 -32.93
CA SER A 18 3.58 -14.43 -31.70
C SER A 18 4.61 -15.50 -31.40
N ALA A 19 4.26 -16.78 -31.51
CA ALA A 19 5.19 -17.89 -31.33
C ALA A 19 6.35 -17.82 -32.33
N TYR A 20 6.05 -17.50 -33.60
CA TYR A 20 7.08 -17.25 -34.61
C TYR A 20 8.01 -16.09 -34.22
N PHE A 21 7.47 -14.98 -33.71
CA PHE A 21 8.27 -13.84 -33.23
C PHE A 21 9.23 -14.23 -32.09
N ASP A 22 8.79 -15.11 -31.20
CA ASP A 22 9.59 -15.64 -30.08
C ASP A 22 10.57 -16.77 -30.51
N GLY A 23 10.63 -17.10 -31.80
CA GLY A 23 11.49 -18.15 -32.35
C GLY A 23 10.96 -19.58 -32.17
N ILE A 24 9.70 -19.72 -31.74
CA ILE A 24 9.01 -20.99 -31.54
C ILE A 24 8.24 -21.34 -32.82
N ASN A 25 8.88 -22.13 -33.69
CA ASN A 25 8.29 -22.56 -34.96
C ASN A 25 7.55 -23.90 -34.81
N GLU A 26 6.31 -23.83 -34.33
CA GLU A 26 5.44 -25.02 -34.22
C GLU A 26 4.69 -25.34 -35.52
N VAL A 27 4.50 -24.36 -36.40
CA VAL A 27 3.71 -24.48 -37.62
C VAL A 27 4.62 -24.55 -38.87
N PRO A 28 4.62 -25.67 -39.61
CA PRO A 28 5.41 -25.80 -40.84
C PRO A 28 4.93 -24.82 -41.93
N GLY A 29 5.85 -24.06 -42.53
CA GLY A 29 5.55 -23.15 -43.65
C GLY A 29 5.02 -21.78 -43.26
N ILE A 30 5.01 -21.46 -41.96
CA ILE A 30 4.60 -20.14 -41.46
C ILE A 30 5.57 -19.03 -41.90
N ASP A 31 6.85 -19.35 -42.03
CA ASP A 31 7.92 -18.51 -42.58
C ASP A 31 7.59 -18.04 -43.99
N LEU A 32 7.25 -18.98 -44.89
CA LEU A 32 6.91 -18.68 -46.28
C LEU A 32 5.61 -17.87 -46.38
N HIS A 33 4.64 -18.11 -45.49
CA HIS A 33 3.41 -17.32 -45.44
C HIS A 33 3.68 -15.89 -44.95
N ILE A 34 4.44 -15.73 -43.87
CA ILE A 34 4.78 -14.44 -43.29
C ILE A 34 5.53 -13.57 -44.30
N GLU A 35 6.51 -14.11 -45.03
CA GLU A 35 7.27 -13.35 -46.02
C GLU A 35 6.37 -12.79 -47.14
N ASN A 36 5.34 -13.54 -47.53
CA ASN A 36 4.47 -13.22 -48.67
C ASN A 36 3.16 -12.51 -48.28
N CYS A 37 2.75 -12.56 -47.01
CA CYS A 37 1.49 -11.98 -46.54
C CYS A 37 1.70 -10.61 -45.88
N ALA A 38 1.19 -9.55 -46.51
CA ALA A 38 1.29 -8.18 -45.99
C ALA A 38 0.61 -8.00 -44.61
N VAL A 39 -0.48 -8.73 -44.35
CA VAL A 39 -1.20 -8.68 -43.06
C VAL A 39 -0.35 -9.26 -41.94
N CYS A 40 0.28 -10.42 -42.16
CA CYS A 40 1.12 -11.06 -41.16
C CYS A 40 2.40 -10.27 -40.88
N ARG A 41 3.02 -9.65 -41.90
CA ARG A 41 4.17 -8.75 -41.70
C ARG A 41 3.83 -7.55 -40.84
N ARG A 42 2.65 -6.97 -41.05
CA ARG A 42 2.18 -5.85 -40.23
C ARG A 42 1.97 -6.29 -38.77
N ALA A 43 1.35 -7.44 -38.54
CA ALA A 43 1.17 -7.97 -37.20
C ALA A 43 2.52 -8.22 -36.48
N LEU A 44 3.52 -8.77 -37.18
CA LEU A 44 4.87 -8.92 -36.63
C LEU A 44 5.54 -7.59 -36.32
N GLN A 45 5.36 -6.58 -37.18
CA GLN A 45 5.91 -5.26 -36.93
C GLN A 45 5.28 -4.63 -35.68
N GLU A 46 3.96 -4.76 -35.49
CA GLU A 46 3.25 -4.27 -34.31
C GLU A 46 3.74 -4.97 -33.02
N ILE A 47 3.99 -6.29 -33.07
CA ILE A 47 4.60 -7.03 -31.95
C ILE A 47 6.03 -6.54 -31.68
N ALA A 48 6.84 -6.34 -32.71
CA ALA A 48 8.21 -5.83 -32.58
C ALA A 48 8.28 -4.42 -31.97
N GLU A 49 7.36 -3.54 -32.36
CA GLU A 49 7.23 -2.19 -31.81
C GLU A 49 6.82 -2.22 -30.33
N LEU A 50 5.89 -3.11 -29.96
CA LEU A 50 5.51 -3.33 -28.56
C LEU A 50 6.67 -3.88 -27.72
N ASP A 51 7.39 -4.89 -28.21
CA ASP A 51 8.57 -5.45 -27.55
C ASP A 51 9.68 -4.38 -27.37
N ALA A 52 9.93 -3.58 -28.40
CA ALA A 52 10.87 -2.46 -28.31
C ALA A 52 10.44 -1.41 -27.29
N ALA A 53 9.14 -1.08 -27.22
CA ALA A 53 8.60 -0.14 -26.24
C ALA A 53 8.68 -0.68 -24.81
N ILE A 54 8.45 -1.98 -24.61
CA ILE A 54 8.64 -2.66 -23.33
C ILE A 54 10.12 -2.58 -22.93
N LYS A 55 11.03 -3.01 -23.81
CA LYS A 55 12.48 -2.99 -23.57
C LYS A 55 13.01 -1.59 -23.27
N ALA A 56 12.53 -0.57 -23.97
CA ALA A 56 12.90 0.83 -23.72
C ALA A 56 12.44 1.33 -22.36
N ASN A 57 11.29 0.85 -21.86
CA ASN A 57 10.76 1.20 -20.54
C ASN A 57 11.31 0.32 -19.41
N THR A 58 11.83 -0.86 -19.71
CA THR A 58 12.48 -1.77 -18.75
C THR A 58 14.00 -1.59 -18.73
N TYR A 59 14.48 -0.33 -18.76
CA TYR A 59 15.90 -0.04 -18.55
C TYR A 59 16.30 -0.44 -17.12
N ILE A 60 16.72 -1.69 -16.96
CA ILE A 60 17.47 -2.17 -15.79
C ILE A 60 18.92 -1.89 -16.14
N ALA A 61 19.58 -1.02 -15.36
CA ALA A 61 21.00 -0.75 -15.57
C ALA A 61 21.78 -2.07 -15.47
N ASP A 62 22.81 -2.27 -16.32
CA ASP A 62 23.61 -3.51 -16.34
C ASP A 62 24.18 -3.87 -14.95
N ASP A 63 24.40 -2.88 -14.09
CA ASP A 63 24.82 -3.05 -12.69
C ASP A 63 23.75 -3.75 -11.81
N GLU A 64 22.46 -3.49 -12.03
CA GLU A 64 21.35 -4.14 -11.31
C GLU A 64 21.14 -5.59 -11.79
N LEU A 65 21.35 -5.86 -13.09
CA LEU A 65 21.34 -7.21 -13.64
C LEU A 65 22.50 -8.06 -13.10
N MET A 66 23.69 -7.47 -12.93
CA MET A 66 24.82 -8.14 -12.28
C MET A 66 24.58 -8.40 -10.79
N GLN A 67 23.95 -7.47 -10.05
CA GLN A 67 23.57 -7.71 -8.66
C GLN A 67 22.50 -8.79 -8.51
N LEU A 68 21.52 -8.84 -9.41
CA LEU A 68 20.48 -9.88 -9.41
C LEU A 68 21.07 -11.25 -9.75
N ALA A 69 21.96 -11.32 -10.74
CA ALA A 69 22.67 -12.55 -11.11
C ALA A 69 23.61 -13.04 -9.99
N ALA A 70 24.29 -12.11 -9.30
CA ALA A 70 25.11 -12.43 -8.13
C ALA A 70 24.25 -12.98 -6.97
N GLY A 71 23.12 -12.33 -6.68
CA GLY A 71 22.19 -12.78 -5.62
C GLY A 71 21.57 -14.16 -5.90
N ILE A 72 21.27 -14.49 -7.15
CA ILE A 72 20.78 -15.82 -7.53
C ILE A 72 21.88 -16.88 -7.37
N LYS A 73 23.12 -16.56 -7.74
CA LYS A 73 24.26 -17.48 -7.61
C LYS A 73 24.60 -17.75 -6.14
N ASP A 74 24.57 -16.72 -5.29
CA ASP A 74 24.85 -16.85 -3.86
C ASP A 74 23.71 -17.60 -3.13
N GLY A 75 22.45 -17.37 -3.53
CA GLY A 75 21.30 -18.10 -3.00
C GLY A 75 21.33 -19.61 -3.30
N PHE A 76 21.88 -20.01 -4.46
CA PHE A 76 22.06 -21.44 -4.80
C PHE A 76 23.21 -22.09 -4.04
N SER A 77 24.33 -21.39 -3.82
CA SER A 77 25.46 -21.91 -3.04
C SER A 77 25.10 -22.11 -1.57
N GLN A 78 24.38 -21.16 -0.97
CA GLN A 78 23.99 -21.23 0.44
C GLN A 78 22.97 -22.36 0.74
N LYS A 79 22.10 -22.66 -0.23
CA LYS A 79 21.12 -23.75 -0.11
C LYS A 79 21.78 -25.14 -0.16
N ASN A 80 22.82 -25.31 -0.99
CA ASN A 80 23.59 -26.55 -1.05
C ASN A 80 24.46 -26.79 0.21
N GLU A 81 24.99 -25.74 0.83
CA GLU A 81 25.76 -25.88 2.08
C GLU A 81 24.86 -26.28 3.27
N LEU A 82 23.66 -25.70 3.36
CA LEU A 82 22.69 -26.01 4.43
C LEU A 82 22.07 -27.41 4.31
N GLU A 83 21.90 -27.95 3.11
CA GLU A 83 21.42 -29.32 2.91
C GLU A 83 22.49 -30.38 3.21
N SER A 84 23.78 -30.05 3.09
CA SER A 84 24.88 -30.97 3.46
C SER A 84 25.12 -31.06 4.97
N ALA A 85 24.72 -30.03 5.72
CA ALA A 85 24.97 -29.92 7.17
C ALA A 85 23.90 -30.59 8.05
N ASN A 86 22.81 -31.11 7.48
CA ASN A 86 21.64 -31.57 8.25
C ASN A 86 21.29 -33.05 8.04
N SER A 87 22.29 -33.92 7.89
CA SER A 87 22.11 -35.37 8.04
C SER A 87 22.13 -35.77 9.53
N GLY A 88 21.06 -35.43 10.25
CA GLY A 88 20.91 -35.88 11.64
C GLY A 88 19.86 -35.12 12.44
N MET A 89 18.57 -35.23 12.08
CA MET A 89 17.51 -34.74 12.96
C MET A 89 17.18 -35.79 14.03
N PRO A 90 17.29 -35.46 15.34
CA PRO A 90 16.67 -36.26 16.38
C PRO A 90 15.16 -35.97 16.40
N PHE A 91 14.38 -37.01 16.70
CA PHE A 91 12.92 -37.08 16.65
C PHE A 91 12.07 -36.20 17.63
N PRO A 92 12.58 -35.48 18.67
CA PRO A 92 11.68 -34.88 19.66
C PRO A 92 11.06 -33.52 19.29
N ARG A 93 11.50 -32.83 18.22
CA ARG A 93 10.95 -31.51 17.84
C ARG A 93 9.56 -31.57 17.20
N VAL A 94 9.26 -32.63 16.46
CA VAL A 94 7.97 -32.79 15.78
C VAL A 94 6.83 -33.03 16.78
N ILE A 95 7.10 -33.76 17.86
CA ILE A 95 6.11 -34.05 18.92
C ILE A 95 5.77 -32.78 19.72
N LEU A 96 6.74 -31.90 19.94
CA LEU A 96 6.54 -30.65 20.69
C LEU A 96 5.69 -29.65 19.91
N HIS A 97 5.86 -29.58 18.58
CA HIS A 97 5.00 -28.76 17.72
C HIS A 97 3.54 -29.29 17.66
N LEU A 98 3.35 -30.61 17.69
CA LEU A 98 2.01 -31.21 17.71
C LEU A 98 1.27 -30.90 19.03
N ALA A 99 1.95 -30.98 20.18
CA ALA A 99 1.36 -30.66 21.47
C ALA A 99 0.98 -29.17 21.60
N ALA A 100 1.81 -28.27 21.07
CA ALA A 100 1.54 -26.84 21.05
C ALA A 100 0.32 -26.49 20.19
N ALA A 101 0.17 -27.13 19.02
CA ALA A 101 -0.99 -26.93 18.15
C ALA A 101 -2.31 -27.37 18.84
N LEU A 102 -2.28 -28.48 19.57
CA LEU A 102 -3.44 -29.00 20.29
C LEU A 102 -3.86 -28.09 21.45
N ALA A 103 -2.89 -27.51 22.17
CA ALA A 103 -3.15 -26.54 23.24
C ALA A 103 -3.80 -25.24 22.71
N ILE A 104 -3.36 -24.75 21.54
CA ILE A 104 -3.95 -23.56 20.89
C ILE A 104 -5.39 -23.84 20.46
N CYS A 105 -5.67 -25.01 19.87
CA CYS A 105 -7.03 -25.40 19.50
C CYS A 105 -7.97 -25.48 20.71
N CYS A 106 -7.53 -26.06 21.83
CA CYS A 106 -8.33 -26.10 23.06
C CYS A 106 -8.61 -24.70 23.64
N ALA A 107 -7.64 -23.79 23.58
CA ALA A 107 -7.82 -22.41 24.06
C ALA A 107 -8.85 -21.64 23.22
N VAL A 108 -8.83 -21.80 21.89
CA VAL A 108 -9.80 -21.17 20.98
C VAL A 108 -11.21 -21.68 21.23
N VAL A 109 -11.39 -22.98 21.45
CA VAL A 109 -12.70 -23.58 21.77
C VAL A 109 -13.21 -23.07 23.13
N TYR A 110 -12.35 -22.96 24.13
CA TYR A 110 -12.74 -22.45 25.46
C TYR A 110 -13.24 -21.00 25.41
N VAL A 111 -12.53 -20.12 24.70
CA VAL A 111 -12.90 -18.70 24.56
C VAL A 111 -14.20 -18.53 23.76
N SER A 112 -14.41 -19.35 22.73
CA SER A 112 -15.65 -19.28 21.94
C SER A 112 -16.88 -19.79 22.70
N VAL A 113 -16.72 -20.77 23.60
CA VAL A 113 -17.81 -21.23 24.48
C VAL A 113 -18.14 -20.19 25.56
N GLN A 114 -17.15 -19.51 26.15
CA GLN A 114 -17.41 -18.42 27.10
C GLN A 114 -18.03 -17.18 26.45
N GLY A 115 -17.59 -16.83 25.23
CA GLY A 115 -18.18 -15.72 24.47
C GLY A 115 -19.64 -15.95 24.09
N LEU A 116 -20.11 -17.20 24.04
CA LEU A 116 -21.52 -17.53 23.81
C LEU A 116 -22.38 -17.42 25.07
N THR A 117 -21.81 -17.59 26.27
CA THR A 117 -22.55 -17.44 27.53
C THR A 117 -22.74 -15.98 27.96
N ASP A 118 -21.80 -15.09 27.61
CA ASP A 118 -21.87 -13.67 28.01
C ASP A 118 -22.86 -12.85 27.16
N ASN A 119 -23.19 -13.33 25.94
CA ASN A 119 -24.10 -12.63 25.03
C ASN A 119 -25.60 -12.93 25.26
N LEU A 120 -25.96 -13.74 26.27
CA LEU A 120 -27.37 -14.03 26.61
C LEU A 120 -27.93 -13.21 27.79
N SER A 121 -27.15 -12.38 28.48
CA SER A 121 -27.58 -11.74 29.73
C SER A 121 -27.73 -10.21 29.74
N THR A 122 -27.70 -9.53 28.59
CA THR A 122 -27.88 -8.05 28.56
C THR A 122 -28.76 -7.59 27.39
N GLY A 123 -30.03 -8.01 27.41
CA GLY A 123 -31.09 -7.38 26.63
C GLY A 123 -31.63 -6.14 27.34
N GLY A 124 -30.92 -5.01 27.25
CA GLY A 124 -31.42 -3.70 27.69
C GLY A 124 -32.26 -3.06 26.58
N VAL A 125 -33.58 -3.00 26.78
CA VAL A 125 -34.52 -2.26 25.92
C VAL A 125 -34.23 -0.76 26.08
N ILE A 126 -33.89 -0.08 24.98
CA ILE A 126 -33.70 1.38 24.96
C ILE A 126 -35.01 2.02 24.48
N ASP A 127 -35.65 2.80 25.37
CA ASP A 127 -36.90 3.52 25.15
C ASP A 127 -36.68 4.76 24.25
N PRO A 128 -37.40 4.93 23.13
CA PRO A 128 -37.26 6.06 22.21
C PRO A 128 -37.67 7.42 22.80
N ALA A 129 -38.26 7.48 24.00
CA ALA A 129 -38.65 8.74 24.64
C ALA A 129 -37.46 9.59 25.16
N GLN A 130 -36.27 9.01 25.39
CA GLN A 130 -35.12 9.76 25.92
C GLN A 130 -34.35 10.58 24.87
N LYS A 131 -34.63 10.42 23.56
CA LYS A 131 -33.97 11.19 22.50
C LYS A 131 -34.62 12.55 22.20
N ALA A 132 -35.82 12.84 22.73
CA ALA A 132 -36.53 14.09 22.41
C ALA A 132 -36.11 15.29 23.29
N VAL A 133 -35.43 15.06 24.42
CA VAL A 133 -35.03 16.16 25.33
C VAL A 133 -33.68 16.78 24.94
N ALA A 134 -32.81 16.06 24.22
CA ALA A 134 -31.52 16.58 23.76
C ALA A 134 -31.60 17.48 22.51
N ALA A 135 -32.77 17.59 21.87
CA ALA A 135 -32.96 18.37 20.64
C ALA A 135 -33.50 19.79 20.87
N SER A 136 -33.70 20.22 22.12
CA SER A 136 -34.28 21.54 22.46
C SER A 136 -33.29 22.53 23.12
N GLN A 137 -32.00 22.21 23.14
CA GLN A 137 -30.93 23.14 23.54
C GLN A 137 -29.82 23.18 22.48
N MET A 138 -30.13 23.65 21.28
CA MET A 138 -29.14 24.17 20.35
C MET A 138 -29.50 25.61 20.04
N ASP A 139 -29.12 26.51 20.95
CA ASP A 139 -29.01 27.93 20.65
C ASP A 139 -27.52 28.27 20.52
N LYS A 140 -27.16 28.76 19.32
CA LYS A 140 -25.85 29.31 18.90
C LYS A 140 -24.74 28.32 18.57
N PHE A 141 -24.60 28.02 17.27
CA PHE A 141 -23.33 27.65 16.66
C PHE A 141 -22.48 28.91 16.38
N PRO A 142 -21.25 29.06 16.89
CA PRO A 142 -20.31 30.06 16.38
C PRO A 142 -19.47 29.45 15.26
N TYR A 143 -19.56 30.08 14.08
CA TYR A 143 -18.60 29.95 12.99
C TYR A 143 -17.20 30.37 13.47
N TYR A 144 -16.16 29.55 13.24
CA TYR A 144 -14.78 29.96 13.38
C TYR A 144 -14.13 30.11 12.00
N THR A 145 -14.33 31.27 11.39
CA THR A 145 -13.38 31.86 10.43
C THR A 145 -13.29 33.36 10.70
N SER A 146 -12.33 33.79 11.52
CA SER A 146 -11.71 35.10 11.35
C SER A 146 -10.44 35.21 12.20
N THR A 147 -9.34 35.32 11.50
CA THR A 147 -8.11 36.03 11.89
C THR A 147 -8.40 37.33 12.66
N GLY A 148 -7.74 37.53 13.80
CA GLY A 148 -7.73 38.83 14.49
C GLY A 148 -6.98 38.80 15.81
N SER A 149 -5.81 39.44 15.84
CA SER A 149 -5.05 39.79 17.05
C SER A 149 -5.91 40.56 18.07
N GLY A 150 -5.67 40.29 19.35
CA GLY A 150 -5.74 41.33 20.40
C GLY A 150 -6.54 40.99 21.65
N VAL A 151 -5.80 40.92 22.77
CA VAL A 151 -6.11 41.54 24.08
C VAL A 151 -7.34 41.05 24.86
N LEU A 152 -7.04 40.38 25.99
CA LEU A 152 -7.71 40.34 27.30
C LEU A 152 -9.24 40.16 27.35
N SER A 153 -9.69 39.11 28.05
CA SER A 153 -10.65 39.25 29.17
C SER A 153 -10.71 37.97 30.01
N ASN A 154 -10.39 38.12 31.29
CA ASN A 154 -10.81 37.22 32.35
C ASN A 154 -12.34 37.19 32.39
N GLY A 155 -12.92 36.01 32.17
CA GLY A 155 -14.34 35.76 32.36
C GLY A 155 -14.53 34.28 32.59
N GLU A 156 -14.74 33.91 33.85
CA GLU A 156 -15.15 32.58 34.28
C GLU A 156 -16.47 32.22 33.57
N ASN A 157 -16.38 31.39 32.54
CA ASN A 157 -17.52 30.81 31.86
C ASN A 157 -17.48 29.30 32.11
N GLU A 158 -18.47 28.75 32.82
CA GLU A 158 -18.61 27.32 33.17
C GLU A 158 -18.80 26.37 31.96
N ASN A 159 -18.58 26.85 30.73
CA ASN A 159 -18.51 26.07 29.50
C ASN A 159 -17.17 26.24 28.76
N SER A 160 -16.12 26.72 29.43
CA SER A 160 -14.77 26.74 28.88
C SER A 160 -14.16 25.35 28.96
N VAL A 161 -13.80 24.78 27.81
CA VAL A 161 -12.86 23.66 27.76
C VAL A 161 -11.55 24.13 28.42
N GLU A 162 -11.09 23.43 29.45
CA GLU A 162 -9.77 23.65 30.04
C GLU A 162 -8.70 23.60 28.94
N VAL A 163 -8.17 24.77 28.58
CA VAL A 163 -7.08 24.90 27.61
C VAL A 163 -5.79 24.23 28.13
N GLU A 164 -5.72 23.91 29.43
CA GLU A 164 -4.61 23.15 30.02
C GLU A 164 -4.52 21.70 29.51
N ASN A 165 -5.61 21.14 28.94
CA ASN A 165 -5.62 19.83 28.30
C ASN A 165 -5.70 19.88 26.76
N LEU A 166 -5.72 21.09 26.18
CA LEU A 166 -5.50 21.26 24.75
C LEU A 166 -3.99 21.29 24.53
N ILE A 167 -3.42 20.09 24.33
CA ILE A 167 -2.06 19.95 23.81
C ILE A 167 -1.98 20.85 22.58
N PRO A 168 -1.08 21.85 22.54
CA PRO A 168 -0.91 22.62 21.34
C PRO A 168 -0.60 21.64 20.21
N ALA A 169 -1.46 21.60 19.19
CA ALA A 169 -1.07 21.06 17.90
C ALA A 169 0.10 21.94 17.45
N ASN A 170 1.30 21.48 17.78
CA ASN A 170 2.51 22.23 17.49
C ASN A 170 2.75 22.04 15.99
N PHE A 171 2.25 22.99 15.20
CA PHE A 171 2.45 23.07 13.76
C PHE A 171 3.92 23.36 13.39
N SER A 172 4.87 23.31 14.34
CA SER A 172 6.29 23.34 14.03
C SER A 172 6.70 21.99 13.42
N ASP A 173 6.77 21.96 12.11
CA ASP A 173 7.13 20.86 11.20
C ASP A 173 8.55 20.27 11.42
N THR A 174 9.21 20.58 12.53
CA THR A 174 10.62 20.26 12.81
C THR A 174 10.81 19.17 13.85
N GLN A 175 9.73 18.61 14.41
CA GLN A 175 9.82 17.52 15.39
C GLN A 175 10.22 16.20 14.69
N PRO A 176 11.32 15.55 15.11
CA PRO A 176 11.77 14.29 14.52
C PRO A 176 10.73 13.17 14.73
N VAL A 177 10.65 12.24 13.77
CA VAL A 177 9.78 11.06 13.90
C VAL A 177 10.36 10.14 14.98
N MET A 178 9.58 9.84 16.01
CA MET A 178 10.00 9.00 17.13
C MET A 178 9.14 7.73 17.20
N PHE A 179 9.81 6.59 17.35
CA PHE A 179 9.19 5.26 17.53
C PHE A 179 9.51 4.75 18.92
N LYS A 180 8.54 4.15 19.61
CA LYS A 180 8.63 3.77 21.04
C LYS A 180 9.89 3.00 21.45
N ASP A 181 10.49 2.23 20.55
CA ASP A 181 11.72 1.48 20.83
C ASP A 181 12.98 2.37 20.96
N ASN A 182 12.92 3.63 20.50
CA ASN A 182 13.98 4.63 20.54
C ASN A 182 13.68 5.81 21.50
N VAL A 183 12.69 5.63 22.38
CA VAL A 183 12.24 6.70 23.28
C VAL A 183 12.94 6.54 24.63
N PRO A 184 13.69 7.55 25.12
CA PRO A 184 14.23 7.54 26.47
C PRO A 184 13.10 7.30 27.48
N ALA A 185 13.31 6.43 28.47
CA ALA A 185 12.31 6.05 29.47
C ALA A 185 11.67 7.26 30.21
N ASP A 186 12.33 8.41 30.14
CA ASP A 186 11.97 9.65 30.83
C ASP A 186 11.13 10.61 29.97
N ALA A 187 10.91 10.28 28.69
CA ALA A 187 10.06 11.08 27.81
C ALA A 187 8.59 10.75 28.09
N ASN A 188 7.89 11.66 28.75
CA ASN A 188 6.42 11.74 28.77
C ASN A 188 5.92 12.00 27.34
N LEU A 189 5.98 10.97 26.49
CA LEU A 189 5.47 11.05 25.14
C LEU A 189 3.95 11.02 25.18
N ALA A 190 3.36 12.03 24.56
CA ALA A 190 1.97 12.04 24.15
C ALA A 190 1.61 10.67 23.55
N ASN A 191 0.43 10.15 23.93
CA ASN A 191 -0.07 8.82 23.56
C ASN A 191 0.35 8.39 22.14
N PRO A 192 1.34 7.47 21.99
CA PRO A 192 1.90 7.16 20.69
C PRO A 192 0.85 6.53 19.78
N ILE A 193 0.86 6.91 18.51
CA ILE A 193 -0.15 6.48 17.53
C ILE A 193 0.24 5.13 16.94
N ASN A 194 -0.74 4.25 16.76
CA ASN A 194 -0.50 2.94 16.16
C ASN A 194 -0.64 3.00 14.64
N ILE A 195 0.44 2.70 13.90
CA ILE A 195 0.38 2.43 12.46
C ILE A 195 0.02 0.96 12.26
N ARG A 196 -1.07 0.71 11.53
CA ARG A 196 -1.55 -0.64 11.21
C ARG A 196 -0.60 -1.32 10.21
N SER A 197 -0.60 -2.66 10.18
CA SER A 197 0.18 -3.45 9.21
C SER A 197 -0.33 -3.33 7.77
N LYS A 198 -1.58 -2.88 7.60
CA LYS A 198 -2.17 -2.48 6.32
C LYS A 198 -2.72 -1.06 6.44
N VAL A 199 -2.31 -0.19 5.53
CA VAL A 199 -2.72 1.22 5.49
C VAL A 199 -3.27 1.52 4.10
N ASP A 200 -4.52 1.98 4.07
CA ASP A 200 -5.21 2.41 2.87
C ASP A 200 -5.44 3.93 2.96
N HIS A 201 -4.82 4.70 2.07
CA HIS A 201 -4.91 6.17 2.05
C HIS A 201 -5.61 6.70 0.80
N VAL A 202 -6.31 7.82 0.98
CA VAL A 202 -6.91 8.56 -0.14
C VAL A 202 -6.39 9.99 -0.10
N TRP A 203 -5.73 10.37 -1.18
CA TRP A 203 -5.11 11.66 -1.39
C TRP A 203 -5.85 12.44 -2.46
N VAL A 204 -5.99 13.72 -2.23
CA VAL A 204 -6.55 14.68 -3.17
C VAL A 204 -5.41 15.52 -3.74
N VAL A 205 -5.34 15.58 -5.07
CA VAL A 205 -4.30 16.29 -5.80
C VAL A 205 -4.89 17.31 -6.74
N LYS A 206 -4.14 18.38 -7.03
CA LYS A 206 -4.58 19.43 -7.97
C LYS A 206 -4.54 18.99 -9.43
N SER A 207 -3.66 18.05 -9.78
CA SER A 207 -3.46 17.57 -11.15
C SER A 207 -2.82 16.19 -11.13
N ILE A 208 -3.42 15.21 -11.83
CA ILE A 208 -2.87 13.85 -11.98
C ILE A 208 -1.49 13.88 -12.62
N VAL A 209 -1.30 14.66 -13.70
CA VAL A 209 -0.02 14.67 -14.44
C VAL A 209 1.12 15.13 -13.53
N LYS A 210 0.92 16.22 -12.79
CA LYS A 210 1.93 16.71 -11.84
C LYS A 210 2.14 15.76 -10.66
N ALA A 211 1.05 15.11 -10.21
CA ALA A 211 1.14 14.15 -9.12
C ALA A 211 1.92 12.90 -9.54
N ASP A 212 1.71 12.37 -10.73
CA ASP A 212 2.43 11.20 -11.26
C ASP A 212 3.94 11.45 -11.33
N ASP A 213 4.37 12.58 -11.91
CA ASP A 213 5.78 12.96 -11.96
C ASP A 213 6.40 13.11 -10.57
N ALA A 214 5.68 13.75 -9.64
CA ALA A 214 6.13 13.94 -8.27
C ALA A 214 6.24 12.60 -7.51
N LEU A 215 5.25 11.71 -7.65
CA LEU A 215 5.25 10.39 -7.03
C LEU A 215 6.38 9.51 -7.58
N LYS A 216 6.59 9.49 -8.89
CA LYS A 216 7.73 8.78 -9.51
C LYS A 216 9.07 9.28 -8.97
N LYS A 217 9.22 10.60 -8.79
CA LYS A 217 10.43 11.19 -8.20
C LYS A 217 10.61 10.77 -6.74
N MET A 218 9.56 10.82 -5.92
CA MET A 218 9.60 10.40 -4.51
C MET A 218 9.97 8.92 -4.36
N ILE A 219 9.36 8.05 -5.17
CA ILE A 219 9.65 6.61 -5.18
C ILE A 219 11.15 6.38 -5.44
N ARG A 220 11.69 6.98 -6.50
CA ARG A 220 13.12 6.86 -6.85
C ARG A 220 14.05 7.36 -5.74
N GLN A 221 13.71 8.47 -5.09
CA GLN A 221 14.53 9.05 -4.02
C GLN A 221 14.48 8.24 -2.72
N SER A 222 13.35 7.59 -2.45
CA SER A 222 13.15 6.81 -1.23
C SER A 222 13.79 5.42 -1.28
N GLY A 223 14.20 4.95 -2.47
CA GLY A 223 14.76 3.61 -2.66
C GLY A 223 13.75 2.49 -2.40
N VAL A 224 12.45 2.80 -2.42
CA VAL A 224 11.38 1.82 -2.17
C VAL A 224 10.82 1.31 -3.48
N MET A 225 10.61 0.00 -3.56
CA MET A 225 9.86 -0.62 -4.65
C MET A 225 8.35 -0.43 -4.43
N MET A 226 7.77 0.56 -5.09
CA MET A 226 6.32 0.75 -5.16
C MET A 226 5.83 0.65 -6.60
N GLN A 227 4.67 0.04 -6.77
CA GLN A 227 3.96 -0.01 -8.04
C GLN A 227 3.05 1.20 -8.14
N LEU A 228 3.12 1.87 -9.27
CA LEU A 228 2.26 3.00 -9.60
C LEU A 228 1.42 2.61 -10.82
N HIS A 229 0.10 2.63 -10.67
CA HIS A 229 -0.84 2.35 -11.74
C HIS A 229 -1.76 3.55 -11.93
N GLN A 230 -1.73 4.16 -13.11
CA GLN A 230 -2.63 5.23 -13.47
C GLN A 230 -3.80 4.67 -14.29
N GLN A 231 -5.02 4.89 -13.80
CA GLN A 231 -6.25 4.54 -14.50
C GLN A 231 -7.13 5.79 -14.61
N GLY A 232 -7.14 6.42 -15.78
CA GLY A 232 -7.91 7.65 -16.03
C GLY A 232 -7.47 8.80 -15.11
N SER A 233 -8.38 9.27 -14.26
CA SER A 233 -8.17 10.36 -13.30
C SER A 233 -7.75 9.89 -11.91
N VAL A 234 -7.32 8.63 -11.77
CA VAL A 234 -6.91 8.03 -10.50
C VAL A 234 -5.51 7.45 -10.66
N ILE A 235 -4.63 7.76 -9.72
CA ILE A 235 -3.35 7.07 -9.58
C ILE A 235 -3.46 6.16 -8.35
N THR A 236 -3.17 4.89 -8.52
CA THR A 236 -3.07 3.92 -7.43
C THR A 236 -1.60 3.61 -7.19
N MET A 237 -1.18 3.69 -5.93
CA MET A 237 0.16 3.37 -5.50
C MET A 237 0.11 2.23 -4.50
N THR A 238 0.83 1.14 -4.75
CA THR A 238 0.82 -0.05 -3.91
C THR A 238 2.23 -0.56 -3.67
N GLY A 239 2.53 -0.94 -2.44
CA GLY A 239 3.82 -1.53 -2.11
C GLY A 239 3.97 -1.85 -0.63
N THR A 240 5.11 -2.43 -0.28
CA THR A 240 5.48 -2.69 1.11
C THR A 240 6.56 -1.69 1.52
N LEU A 241 6.29 -0.97 2.60
CA LEU A 241 7.17 0.05 3.19
C LEU A 241 7.44 -0.33 4.64
N ASN A 242 8.57 0.08 5.21
CA ASN A 242 8.66 0.10 6.68
C ASN A 242 7.92 1.32 7.24
N LYS A 243 7.57 1.28 8.53
CA LYS A 243 6.82 2.37 9.19
C LYS A 243 7.47 3.74 9.02
N LEU A 244 8.81 3.83 9.10
CA LEU A 244 9.53 5.08 8.93
C LEU A 244 9.43 5.62 7.49
N GLN A 245 9.61 4.76 6.50
CA GLN A 245 9.47 5.10 5.08
C GLN A 245 8.05 5.57 4.78
N LEU A 246 7.03 4.90 5.35
CA LEU A 246 5.65 5.32 5.18
C LEU A 246 5.39 6.71 5.77
N VAL A 247 5.87 7.00 6.99
CA VAL A 247 5.72 8.33 7.59
C VAL A 247 6.41 9.41 6.73
N ASN A 248 7.63 9.14 6.27
CA ASN A 248 8.36 10.07 5.41
C ASN A 248 7.66 10.29 4.06
N LEU A 249 7.07 9.24 3.48
CA LEU A 249 6.30 9.32 2.24
C LEU A 249 5.04 10.17 2.42
N VAL A 250 4.30 9.97 3.52
CA VAL A 250 3.09 10.75 3.84
C VAL A 250 3.43 12.23 4.00
N ARG A 251 4.54 12.55 4.67
CA ARG A 251 5.02 13.95 4.79
C ARG A 251 5.43 14.53 3.44
N ALA A 252 6.21 13.79 2.65
CA ALA A 252 6.61 14.23 1.32
C ALA A 252 5.41 14.50 0.39
N CYS A 253 4.34 13.70 0.51
CA CYS A 253 3.07 13.94 -0.18
C CYS A 253 2.40 15.23 0.28
N SER A 254 2.35 15.47 1.59
CA SER A 254 1.82 16.71 2.18
C SER A 254 2.63 17.94 1.72
N ASP A 255 3.96 17.86 1.74
CA ASP A 255 4.88 18.91 1.31
C ASP A 255 4.73 19.23 -0.19
N ALA A 256 4.40 18.23 -1.00
CA ALA A 256 4.06 18.40 -2.41
C ALA A 256 2.68 19.06 -2.63
N GLY A 257 1.95 19.35 -1.55
CA GLY A 257 0.63 19.97 -1.58
C GLY A 257 -0.49 18.98 -1.90
N PHE A 258 -0.30 17.69 -1.63
CA PHE A 258 -1.36 16.69 -1.67
C PHE A 258 -2.12 16.70 -0.35
N GLU A 259 -3.43 16.60 -0.42
CA GLU A 259 -4.30 16.66 0.76
C GLU A 259 -4.74 15.25 1.14
N LEU A 260 -4.38 14.80 2.35
CA LEU A 260 -4.80 13.50 2.87
C LEU A 260 -6.23 13.59 3.39
N VAL A 261 -7.14 12.77 2.84
CA VAL A 261 -8.56 12.77 3.22
C VAL A 261 -8.90 11.61 4.16
N SER A 262 -8.14 10.52 4.09
CA SER A 262 -8.37 9.36 4.95
C SER A 262 -7.89 9.62 6.38
N PRO A 263 -8.68 9.30 7.43
CA PRO A 263 -8.30 9.53 8.83
C PRO A 263 -7.32 8.46 9.38
N VAL A 264 -6.76 7.62 8.51
CA VAL A 264 -5.94 6.47 8.89
C VAL A 264 -4.51 6.92 9.17
N ALA A 265 -3.92 6.50 10.29
CA ALA A 265 -2.52 6.79 10.58
C ALA A 265 -1.57 6.08 9.58
N PRO A 266 -0.43 6.70 9.21
CA PRO A 266 0.08 7.96 9.74
C PRO A 266 -0.54 9.19 9.04
N GLN A 267 -0.75 10.27 9.81
CA GLN A 267 -1.09 11.61 9.30
C GLN A 267 0.18 12.49 9.30
N PRO A 268 0.29 13.51 8.42
CA PRO A 268 1.50 14.33 8.29
C PRO A 268 1.99 14.96 9.61
N GLU A 269 1.06 15.48 10.41
CA GLU A 269 1.28 16.18 11.69
C GLU A 269 1.59 15.24 12.87
N GLN A 270 1.61 13.93 12.65
CA GLN A 270 1.90 12.95 13.70
C GLN A 270 3.40 12.69 13.79
N HIS A 271 3.94 12.75 15.02
CA HIS A 271 5.39 12.60 15.26
C HIS A 271 5.75 11.38 16.14
N TYR A 272 4.78 10.82 16.86
CA TYR A 272 5.02 9.75 17.85
C TYR A 272 4.25 8.48 17.49
N PHE A 273 4.97 7.38 17.26
CA PHE A 273 4.38 6.12 16.79
C PHE A 273 4.73 4.91 17.68
N LYS A 274 3.81 3.94 17.74
CA LYS A 274 4.02 2.64 18.41
C LYS A 274 4.78 1.65 17.51
N GLY A 275 5.61 0.83 18.15
CA GLY A 275 6.37 -0.25 17.50
C GLY A 275 7.72 0.22 16.96
N ARG A 276 8.33 -0.60 16.11
CA ARG A 276 9.63 -0.35 15.46
C ARG A 276 9.47 0.38 14.13
N SER A 277 10.44 1.25 13.83
CA SER A 277 10.56 1.93 12.53
C SER A 277 10.65 0.97 11.34
N GLU A 278 11.25 -0.21 11.56
CA GLU A 278 11.53 -1.22 10.53
C GLU A 278 10.37 -2.17 10.26
N GLU A 279 9.28 -2.10 11.04
CA GLU A 279 8.13 -2.99 10.84
C GLU A 279 7.51 -2.78 9.45
N PRO A 280 7.28 -3.85 8.67
CA PRO A 280 6.70 -3.75 7.35
C PRO A 280 5.22 -3.39 7.43
N VAL A 281 4.80 -2.55 6.50
CA VAL A 281 3.43 -2.07 6.30
C VAL A 281 3.07 -2.23 4.83
N ASN A 282 1.97 -2.92 4.58
CA ASN A 282 1.37 -2.99 3.26
C ASN A 282 0.60 -1.70 3.02
N TYR A 283 1.07 -0.90 2.07
CA TYR A 283 0.53 0.40 1.77
C TYR A 283 -0.21 0.40 0.43
N GLN A 284 -1.39 0.97 0.44
CA GLN A 284 -2.17 1.26 -0.75
C GLN A 284 -2.67 2.71 -0.67
N ALA A 285 -2.43 3.48 -1.71
CA ALA A 285 -2.86 4.87 -1.80
C ALA A 285 -3.60 5.13 -3.11
N GLN A 286 -4.66 5.92 -3.05
CA GLN A 286 -5.35 6.43 -4.24
C GLN A 286 -5.21 7.95 -4.30
N PHE A 287 -4.77 8.48 -5.43
CA PHE A 287 -4.66 9.91 -5.68
C PHE A 287 -5.73 10.31 -6.69
N LEU A 288 -6.58 11.24 -6.28
CA LEU A 288 -7.77 11.67 -7.02
C LEU A 288 -7.69 13.17 -7.27
N VAL A 289 -8.17 13.65 -8.41
CA VAL A 289 -8.29 15.09 -8.64
C VAL A 289 -9.52 15.64 -7.93
N ASN A 290 -9.34 16.72 -7.17
CA ASN A 290 -10.48 17.51 -6.73
C ASN A 290 -11.07 18.25 -7.93
N ASN A 291 -11.99 17.62 -8.65
CA ASN A 291 -12.80 18.28 -9.68
C ASN A 291 -13.91 19.10 -9.00
N GLY A 292 -13.53 19.95 -8.05
CA GLY A 292 -14.43 20.61 -7.12
C GLY A 292 -15.74 21.01 -7.79
N PHE A 293 -16.84 20.56 -7.20
CA PHE A 293 -18.16 21.17 -7.38
C PHE A 293 -17.97 22.69 -7.28
N ARG A 294 -18.06 23.36 -8.43
CA ARG A 294 -18.32 24.80 -8.49
C ARG A 294 -19.80 25.04 -8.29
#